data_AF-A0A8H5A2K0-F1
#
_entry.id   AF-A0A8H5A2K0-F1
#
_cell.length_a   1.000
_cell.length_b   1.000
_cell.length_c   1.000
_cell.angle_alpha   90.00
_cell.angle_beta   90.00
_cell.angle_gamma   90.00
#
_symmetry.space_group_name_H-M   'P 1'
#
loop_
_entity.id
_entity.type
_entity.pdbx_description
1 polymer ?
#
loop_
_entity_poly.entity_id
_entity_poly.type
_entity_poly.pdbx_seq_one_letter_code
_entity_poly.pdbx_strand_id
1 'polypeptide(L)'
;MAICKPCYEDYFKHTSFGSRFSTHKPQGAASCDHNLWFIRRMLKVHAPNNNWTAFTTGFYKRLQLPSCPKAQPIAGPERTWFMSSRGPSNFSVCESCYWDYFHESTESQSFRTARLGPSQEASCDMGQANMLIPMVRAVDKGNYPKFWNTLQSLSQHPPCNPQGARGIRWYTLPSDPPEFEICATCMAGTVATMDMTHFFKVKQSVGPSEPRLCSFNLPGYPRGMPLLQKFAEAAYINDWRPLSEFAVNLSTAPPCPKIDLDLAKNRRWWGWDNVHICQECYFVVAKGTKLEKHFAMKGEQVAESRICDLYSPRMRQLYKNACKTQDLTSFLSFARQRREVYLRTVPEMNRMLAAAKHALGQAQTLGLAAVTFSAAGNLNATNFYYDHTVGNSTVGHGYQNEQLLQAAMADHSMQQVGAAATGPAAVARVGVLEKMWKQVE
;
A
#
# COMPACT_ATOMS: atom_id res chain seq x y z
N MET A 1 -18.22 19.33 0.05
CA MET A 1 -18.68 17.97 0.33
C MET A 1 -19.29 17.39 -0.93
N ALA A 2 -18.90 16.19 -1.32
CA ALA A 2 -19.47 15.44 -2.43
C ALA A 2 -20.12 14.16 -1.90
N ILE A 3 -21.42 13.99 -2.14
CA ILE A 3 -22.17 12.80 -1.73
C ILE A 3 -22.69 12.11 -3.00
N CYS A 4 -22.51 10.80 -3.12
CA CYS A 4 -23.06 10.08 -4.26
C CYS A 4 -24.59 10.04 -4.17
N LYS A 5 -25.26 9.94 -5.32
CA LYS A 5 -26.72 9.92 -5.40
C LYS A 5 -27.37 8.92 -4.42
N PRO A 6 -26.92 7.65 -4.31
CA PRO A 6 -27.48 6.72 -3.33
C PRO A 6 -27.37 7.20 -1.89
N CYS A 7 -26.18 7.66 -1.46
CA CYS A 7 -26.02 8.16 -0.10
C CYS A 7 -26.85 9.42 0.18
N TYR A 8 -27.03 10.29 -0.83
CA TYR A 8 -27.90 11.45 -0.69
C TYR A 8 -29.36 11.01 -0.48
N GLU A 9 -29.87 10.12 -1.33
CA GLU A 9 -31.24 9.62 -1.27
C GLU A 9 -31.52 8.89 0.04
N ASP A 10 -30.60 8.03 0.48
CA ASP A 10 -30.77 7.19 1.68
C ASP A 10 -30.61 7.98 2.99
N TYR A 11 -29.67 8.93 3.05
CA TYR A 11 -29.27 9.53 4.34
C TYR A 11 -29.54 11.03 4.46
N PHE A 12 -29.50 11.80 3.37
CA PHE A 12 -29.55 13.28 3.46
C PHE A 12 -30.90 13.85 3.00
N LYS A 13 -31.50 13.30 1.95
CA LYS A 13 -32.70 13.82 1.29
C LYS A 13 -33.86 14.07 2.26
N HIS A 14 -33.99 13.19 3.25
CA HIS A 14 -35.07 13.22 4.24
C HIS A 14 -34.72 13.97 5.53
N THR A 15 -33.57 14.65 5.56
CA THR A 15 -33.13 15.46 6.70
C THR A 15 -33.29 16.95 6.40
N SER A 16 -33.16 17.80 7.43
CA SER A 16 -33.15 19.26 7.24
C SER A 16 -32.00 19.76 6.35
N PHE A 17 -31.01 18.91 6.06
CA PHE A 17 -29.88 19.24 5.20
C PHE A 17 -30.12 18.89 3.73
N GLY A 18 -31.18 18.14 3.38
CA GLY A 18 -31.42 17.69 2.01
C GLY A 18 -31.45 18.83 0.99
N SER A 19 -32.13 19.93 1.33
CA SER A 19 -32.23 21.13 0.47
C SER A 19 -30.92 21.93 0.33
N ARG A 20 -29.87 21.59 1.06
CA ARG A 20 -28.55 22.24 0.99
C ARG A 20 -27.64 21.65 -0.08
N PHE A 21 -28.04 20.56 -0.72
CA PHE A 21 -27.28 19.90 -1.77
C PHE A 21 -27.78 20.28 -3.15
N SER A 22 -26.84 20.40 -4.09
CA SER A 22 -27.11 20.56 -5.51
C SER A 22 -26.44 19.42 -6.30
N THR A 23 -26.97 19.16 -7.49
CA THR A 23 -26.36 18.16 -8.38
C THR A 23 -25.09 18.73 -8.99
N HIS A 24 -24.01 17.97 -8.91
CA HIS A 24 -22.72 18.33 -9.51
C HIS A 24 -22.13 17.14 -10.27
N LYS A 25 -21.62 17.38 -11.47
CA LYS A 25 -20.85 16.39 -12.24
C LYS A 25 -19.37 16.65 -12.00
N PRO A 26 -18.67 15.83 -11.19
CA PRO A 26 -17.27 16.05 -10.90
C PRO A 26 -16.41 15.93 -12.17
N GLN A 27 -15.47 16.85 -12.34
CA GLN A 27 -14.42 16.74 -13.35
C GLN A 27 -13.33 15.82 -12.79
N GLY A 28 -13.47 14.52 -13.01
CA GLY A 28 -12.50 13.50 -12.57
C GLY A 28 -13.00 12.61 -11.43
N ALA A 29 -12.06 11.95 -10.75
CA ALA A 29 -12.37 11.02 -9.68
C ALA A 29 -12.92 11.74 -8.45
N ALA A 30 -14.14 11.40 -8.03
CA ALA A 30 -14.73 11.88 -6.79
C ALA A 30 -15.04 10.69 -5.87
N SER A 31 -14.71 10.83 -4.58
CA SER A 31 -15.19 9.95 -3.53
C SER A 31 -16.45 10.51 -2.90
N CYS A 32 -17.38 9.64 -2.51
CA CYS A 32 -18.48 10.04 -1.65
C CYS A 32 -17.99 10.25 -0.22
N ASP A 33 -18.09 11.47 0.29
CA ASP A 33 -17.66 11.87 1.65
C ASP A 33 -18.50 11.20 2.75
N HIS A 34 -19.65 10.58 2.42
CA HIS A 34 -20.40 9.73 3.34
C HIS A 34 -19.62 8.45 3.73
N ASN A 35 -18.49 8.16 3.09
CA ASN A 35 -17.55 7.14 3.54
C ASN A 35 -16.80 7.52 4.82
N LEU A 36 -16.77 8.81 5.18
CA LEU A 36 -16.18 9.29 6.42
C LEU A 36 -17.15 9.02 7.58
N TRP A 37 -16.68 8.30 8.61
CA TRP A 37 -17.50 8.02 9.79
C TRP A 37 -17.90 9.28 10.54
N PHE A 38 -17.05 10.32 10.50
CA PHE A 38 -17.40 11.64 10.99
C PHE A 38 -18.72 12.14 10.39
N ILE A 39 -18.86 12.09 9.05
CA ILE A 39 -20.06 12.57 8.35
C ILE A 39 -21.30 11.78 8.75
N ARG A 40 -21.18 10.44 8.86
CA ARG A 40 -22.28 9.58 9.29
C ARG A 40 -22.78 9.91 10.69
N ARG A 41 -21.86 10.12 11.64
CA ARG A 41 -22.21 10.44 13.03
C ARG A 41 -22.77 11.85 13.15
N MET A 42 -22.09 12.84 12.57
CA MET A 42 -22.48 14.24 12.72
C MET A 42 -23.77 14.59 11.98
N LEU A 43 -24.12 13.85 10.93
CA LEU A 43 -25.45 13.95 10.31
C LEU A 43 -26.55 13.62 11.32
N LYS A 44 -26.40 12.52 12.09
CA LYS A 44 -27.36 12.13 13.13
C LYS A 44 -27.43 13.15 14.28
N VAL A 45 -26.32 13.82 14.60
CA VAL A 45 -26.24 14.80 15.70
C VAL A 45 -26.85 16.15 15.31
N HIS A 46 -26.50 16.69 14.14
CA HIS A 46 -26.81 18.08 13.81
C HIS A 46 -28.05 18.25 12.94
N ALA A 47 -28.45 17.24 12.16
CA ALA A 47 -29.62 17.37 11.30
C ALA A 47 -30.96 17.51 12.05
N PRO A 48 -31.21 16.83 13.19
CA PRO A 48 -32.47 17.01 13.92
C PRO A 48 -32.75 18.45 14.36
N ASN A 49 -31.68 19.22 14.65
CA ASN A 49 -31.76 20.62 15.08
C ASN A 49 -31.45 21.62 13.95
N ASN A 50 -31.38 21.14 12.70
CA ASN A 50 -31.00 21.93 11.54
C ASN A 50 -29.70 22.76 11.71
N ASN A 51 -28.73 22.24 12.46
CA ASN A 51 -27.47 22.93 12.73
C ASN A 51 -26.46 22.71 11.59
N TRP A 52 -26.77 23.28 10.42
CA TRP A 52 -25.96 23.16 9.21
C TRP A 52 -24.55 23.75 9.39
N THR A 53 -24.44 24.84 10.14
CA THR A 53 -23.16 25.52 10.38
C THR A 53 -22.19 24.64 11.17
N ALA A 54 -22.64 24.00 12.27
CA ALA A 54 -21.78 23.10 13.02
C ALA A 54 -21.35 21.89 12.17
N PHE A 55 -22.30 21.28 11.46
CA PHE A 55 -22.03 20.14 10.58
C PHE A 55 -20.98 20.46 9.49
N THR A 56 -21.13 21.59 8.80
CA THR A 56 -20.18 22.00 7.74
C THR A 56 -18.83 22.44 8.30
N THR A 57 -18.80 23.14 9.44
CA THR A 57 -17.55 23.54 10.12
C THR A 57 -16.73 22.31 10.50
N GLY A 58 -17.36 21.32 11.13
CA GLY A 58 -16.71 20.07 11.49
C GLY A 58 -16.27 19.25 10.27
N PHE A 59 -17.07 19.23 9.20
CA PHE A 59 -16.70 18.56 7.95
C PHE A 59 -15.44 19.18 7.32
N TYR A 60 -15.39 20.50 7.18
CA TYR A 60 -14.22 21.18 6.61
C TYR A 60 -12.98 20.98 7.47
N LYS A 61 -13.13 21.02 8.80
CA LYS A 61 -12.03 20.69 9.72
C LYS A 61 -11.54 19.26 9.50
N ARG A 62 -12.44 18.28 9.40
CA ARG A 62 -12.09 16.87 9.15
C ARG A 62 -11.38 16.67 7.80
N LEU A 63 -11.77 17.39 6.74
CA LEU A 63 -11.11 17.31 5.43
C LEU A 63 -9.67 17.81 5.45
N GLN A 64 -9.37 18.80 6.29
CA GLN A 64 -8.01 19.34 6.42
C GLN A 64 -7.09 18.42 7.22
N LEU A 65 -7.62 17.39 7.89
CA LEU A 65 -6.82 16.46 8.67
C LEU A 65 -6.06 15.47 7.77
N PRO A 66 -4.81 15.15 8.10
CA PRO A 66 -4.01 14.23 7.31
C PRO A 66 -4.57 12.80 7.39
N SER A 67 -4.50 12.06 6.27
CA SER A 67 -4.92 10.65 6.22
C SER A 67 -4.25 9.82 7.30
N CYS A 68 -4.99 8.88 7.93
CA CYS A 68 -4.45 8.04 8.99
C CYS A 68 -3.18 7.28 8.52
N PRO A 69 -2.08 7.28 9.30
CA PRO A 69 -0.87 6.52 8.97
C PRO A 69 -1.08 5.01 9.13
N LYS A 70 -2.25 4.58 9.61
CA LYS A 70 -2.58 3.20 9.96
C LYS A 70 -1.56 2.66 10.96
N ALA A 71 -1.16 1.41 10.82
CA ALA A 71 -0.17 0.78 11.69
C ALA A 71 1.29 1.11 11.30
N GLN A 72 1.52 2.03 10.35
CA GLN A 72 2.87 2.48 10.01
C GLN A 72 3.38 3.39 11.15
N PRO A 73 4.55 3.10 11.74
CA PRO A 73 5.21 4.03 12.65
C PRO A 73 5.60 5.31 11.91
N ILE A 74 5.29 6.46 12.50
CA ILE A 74 5.70 7.78 12.02
C ILE A 74 6.28 8.59 13.18
N ALA A 75 7.09 9.61 12.86
CA ALA A 75 7.63 10.50 13.87
C ALA A 75 6.51 11.22 14.63
N GLY A 76 6.62 11.21 15.96
CA GLY A 76 5.62 11.72 16.89
C GLY A 76 5.13 13.14 16.59
N PRO A 77 6.03 14.13 16.36
CA PRO A 77 5.64 15.52 16.12
C PRO A 77 4.92 15.78 14.80
N GLU A 78 4.94 14.84 13.85
CA GLU A 78 4.25 15.04 12.57
C GLU A 78 2.72 15.11 12.75
N ARG A 79 2.18 14.67 13.90
CA ARG A 79 0.74 14.57 14.13
C ARG A 79 0.33 14.78 15.59
N THR A 80 -0.93 15.20 15.75
CA THR A 80 -1.62 15.16 17.03
C THR A 80 -2.11 13.74 17.31
N TRP A 81 -1.77 13.22 18.49
CA TRP A 81 -2.17 11.91 18.98
C TRP A 81 -3.19 12.04 20.12
N PHE A 82 -4.10 11.07 20.20
CA PHE A 82 -5.11 11.00 21.26
C PHE A 82 -4.99 9.65 21.95
N MET A 83 -4.80 9.69 23.27
CA MET A 83 -4.69 8.48 24.10
C MET A 83 -5.86 8.41 25.05
N SER A 84 -6.45 7.22 25.20
CA SER A 84 -7.57 7.00 26.12
C SER A 84 -7.13 6.38 27.44
N SER A 85 -7.81 6.74 28.52
CA SER A 85 -7.67 6.08 29.83
C SER A 85 -8.53 4.82 29.99
N ARG A 86 -9.45 4.54 29.05
CA ARG A 86 -10.38 3.38 29.13
C ARG A 86 -9.84 2.09 28.52
N GLY A 87 -8.78 2.16 27.73
CA GLY A 87 -8.17 1.01 27.06
C GLY A 87 -6.85 0.58 27.68
N PRO A 88 -6.12 -0.33 27.00
CA PRO A 88 -4.71 -0.60 27.31
C PRO A 88 -3.93 0.71 27.43
N SER A 89 -2.93 0.75 28.32
CA SER A 89 -2.22 1.98 28.73
C SER A 89 -1.56 2.76 27.58
N ASN A 90 -1.40 2.12 26.42
CA ASN A 90 -0.81 2.67 25.21
C ASN A 90 -1.80 2.82 24.04
N PHE A 91 -3.12 2.67 24.24
CA PHE A 91 -4.09 2.84 23.17
C PHE A 91 -4.06 4.27 22.62
N SER A 92 -3.61 4.41 21.38
CA SER A 92 -3.33 5.68 20.72
C SER A 92 -3.94 5.73 19.33
N VAL A 93 -4.65 6.83 19.05
CA VAL A 93 -5.27 7.07 17.77
C VAL A 93 -4.81 8.41 17.21
N CYS A 94 -4.61 8.46 15.89
CA CYS A 94 -4.29 9.71 15.21
C CYS A 94 -5.51 10.65 15.17
N GLU A 95 -5.28 11.95 14.96
CA GLU A 95 -6.35 12.96 14.91
C GLU A 95 -7.49 12.60 13.95
N SER A 96 -7.21 12.09 12.74
CA SER A 96 -8.26 11.67 11.81
C SER A 96 -9.16 10.56 12.35
N CYS A 97 -8.57 9.55 13.01
CA CYS A 97 -9.36 8.47 13.63
C CYS A 97 -10.09 8.95 14.89
N TYR A 98 -9.50 9.86 15.67
CA TYR A 98 -10.20 10.50 16.77
C TYR A 98 -11.46 11.22 16.30
N TRP A 99 -11.35 12.03 15.24
CA TRP A 99 -12.48 12.75 14.66
C TRP A 99 -13.55 11.81 14.10
N ASP A 100 -13.14 10.79 13.36
CA ASP A 100 -14.06 9.84 12.75
C ASP A 100 -14.89 9.06 13.78
N TYR A 101 -14.29 8.69 14.92
CA TYR A 101 -14.85 7.69 15.83
C TYR A 101 -15.23 8.21 17.22
N PHE A 102 -14.57 9.25 17.72
CA PHE A 102 -14.65 9.65 19.14
C PHE A 102 -15.00 11.12 19.38
N HIS A 103 -14.62 12.04 18.48
CA HIS A 103 -14.95 13.46 18.61
C HIS A 103 -16.47 13.68 18.74
N GLU A 104 -16.90 14.56 19.64
CA GLU A 104 -18.32 14.80 19.95
C GLU A 104 -19.13 13.50 20.24
N SER A 105 -18.47 12.46 20.74
CA SER A 105 -19.14 11.28 21.32
C SER A 105 -19.08 11.31 22.85
N THR A 106 -19.86 10.42 23.47
CA THR A 106 -19.79 10.14 24.91
C THR A 106 -18.40 9.70 25.38
N GLU A 107 -17.56 9.22 24.47
CA GLU A 107 -16.22 8.74 24.78
C GLU A 107 -15.15 9.83 24.69
N SER A 108 -15.46 11.00 24.12
CA SER A 108 -14.47 12.08 23.88
C SER A 108 -13.72 12.48 25.15
N GLN A 109 -14.42 12.52 26.29
CA GLN A 109 -13.85 12.87 27.60
C GLN A 109 -12.84 11.86 28.13
N SER A 110 -12.84 10.63 27.62
CA SER A 110 -11.84 9.61 28.00
C SER A 110 -10.50 9.80 27.31
N PHE A 111 -10.42 10.70 26.32
CA PHE A 111 -9.20 10.96 25.57
C PHE A 111 -8.49 12.22 26.06
N ARG A 112 -7.18 12.12 26.11
CA ARG A 112 -6.28 13.27 26.25
C ARG A 112 -5.41 13.40 25.00
N THR A 113 -5.08 14.63 24.65
CA THR A 113 -4.08 14.89 23.61
C THR A 113 -2.70 14.49 24.12
N ALA A 114 -1.99 13.66 23.36
CA ALA A 114 -0.62 13.28 23.60
C ALA A 114 0.31 14.03 22.64
N ARG A 115 1.31 14.72 23.20
CA ARG A 115 2.39 15.34 22.43
C ARG A 115 3.60 14.43 22.53
N LEU A 116 3.97 13.82 21.40
CA LEU A 116 5.13 12.95 21.32
C LEU A 116 6.36 13.76 20.90
N GLY A 117 7.50 13.47 21.52
CA GLY A 117 8.78 14.14 21.24
C GLY A 117 9.41 13.68 19.90
N PRO A 118 10.44 14.40 19.40
CA PRO A 118 11.06 14.11 18.10
C PRO A 118 11.69 12.72 17.96
N SER A 119 12.13 12.11 19.07
CA SER A 119 12.69 10.77 19.10
C SER A 119 11.66 9.66 19.29
N GLN A 120 10.38 10.00 19.46
CA GLN A 120 9.31 9.04 19.66
C GLN A 120 8.60 8.78 18.34
N GLU A 121 8.33 7.51 18.06
CA GLU A 121 7.46 7.11 16.96
C GLU A 121 6.11 6.60 17.48
N ALA A 122 5.06 6.76 16.70
CA ALA A 122 3.77 6.18 16.99
C ALA A 122 3.06 5.69 15.73
N SER A 123 2.24 4.67 15.93
CA SER A 123 1.30 4.14 14.94
C SER A 123 -0.13 4.30 15.45
N CYS A 124 -1.10 4.37 14.55
CA CYS A 124 -2.50 4.43 14.93
C CYS A 124 -3.05 3.01 15.16
N ASP A 125 -3.57 2.72 16.35
CA ASP A 125 -4.14 1.41 16.66
C ASP A 125 -5.35 1.08 15.78
N MET A 126 -6.09 2.10 15.34
CA MET A 126 -7.17 1.98 14.35
C MET A 126 -6.69 1.58 12.95
N GLY A 127 -5.38 1.46 12.73
CA GLY A 127 -4.78 0.96 11.50
C GLY A 127 -4.87 -0.56 11.31
N GLN A 128 -5.19 -1.30 12.37
CA GLN A 128 -5.30 -2.76 12.35
C GLN A 128 -6.77 -3.20 12.27
N ALA A 129 -7.05 -4.26 11.50
CA ALA A 129 -8.41 -4.76 11.31
C ALA A 129 -9.08 -5.21 12.62
N ASN A 130 -8.30 -5.77 13.55
CA ASN A 130 -8.77 -6.23 14.86
C ASN A 130 -9.12 -5.08 15.82
N MET A 131 -8.79 -3.83 15.49
CA MET A 131 -9.22 -2.63 16.24
C MET A 131 -10.30 -1.88 15.48
N LEU A 132 -10.10 -1.69 14.17
CA LEU A 132 -10.98 -0.92 13.31
C LEU A 132 -12.38 -1.53 13.18
N ILE A 133 -12.48 -2.84 12.97
CA ILE A 133 -13.77 -3.51 12.77
C ILE A 133 -14.65 -3.47 14.03
N PRO A 134 -14.15 -3.81 15.24
CA PRO A 134 -14.88 -3.59 16.49
C PRO A 134 -15.39 -2.16 16.64
N MET A 135 -14.55 -1.17 16.36
CA MET A 135 -14.92 0.24 16.52
C MET A 135 -16.02 0.67 15.55
N VAL A 136 -15.87 0.31 14.28
CA VAL A 136 -16.86 0.59 13.25
C VAL A 136 -18.22 -0.01 13.63
N ARG A 137 -18.23 -1.25 14.16
CA ARG A 137 -19.46 -1.91 14.63
C ARG A 137 -20.04 -1.25 15.86
N ALA A 138 -19.21 -0.84 16.81
CA ALA A 138 -19.62 -0.11 17.99
C ALA A 138 -20.28 1.23 17.63
N VAL A 139 -19.67 2.01 16.72
CA VAL A 139 -20.24 3.28 16.25
C VAL A 139 -21.55 3.08 15.51
N ASP A 140 -21.59 2.11 14.59
CA ASP A 140 -22.79 1.83 13.81
C ASP A 140 -23.99 1.46 14.69
N LYS A 141 -23.73 0.70 15.76
CA LYS A 141 -24.73 0.27 16.74
C LYS A 141 -24.89 1.19 17.96
N GLY A 142 -24.13 2.28 18.05
CA GLY A 142 -24.14 3.17 19.22
C GLY A 142 -23.68 2.50 20.53
N ASN A 143 -22.86 1.45 20.47
CA ASN A 143 -22.43 0.65 21.62
C ASN A 143 -20.91 0.67 21.79
N TYR A 144 -20.39 1.81 22.27
CA TYR A 144 -18.99 1.97 22.65
C TYR A 144 -18.51 1.04 23.78
N PRO A 145 -19.32 0.70 24.80
CA PRO A 145 -18.91 -0.28 25.81
C PRO A 145 -18.45 -1.61 25.23
N LYS A 146 -19.12 -2.10 24.17
CA LYS A 146 -18.71 -3.33 23.47
C LYS A 146 -17.31 -3.21 22.84
N PHE A 147 -16.95 -2.04 22.32
CA PHE A 147 -15.60 -1.80 21.80
C PHE A 147 -14.55 -1.87 22.91
N TRP A 148 -14.77 -1.19 24.03
CA TRP A 148 -13.83 -1.21 25.16
C TRP A 148 -13.67 -2.60 25.77
N ASN A 149 -14.76 -3.35 25.93
CA ASN A 149 -14.70 -4.75 26.36
C ASN A 149 -13.90 -5.63 25.39
N THR A 150 -14.05 -5.38 24.08
CA THR A 150 -13.25 -6.08 23.06
C THR A 150 -11.77 -5.73 23.22
N LEU A 151 -11.40 -4.45 23.35
CA LEU A 151 -10.01 -4.03 23.56
C LEU A 151 -9.39 -4.64 24.82
N GLN A 152 -10.14 -4.72 25.91
CA GLN A 152 -9.68 -5.38 27.13
C GLN A 152 -9.40 -6.86 26.88
N SER A 153 -10.26 -7.57 26.14
CA SER A 153 -10.01 -8.96 25.76
C SER A 153 -8.77 -9.10 24.85
N LEU A 154 -8.54 -8.17 23.92
CA LEU A 154 -7.36 -8.18 23.06
C LEU A 154 -6.04 -8.06 23.83
N SER A 155 -6.03 -7.40 24.99
CA SER A 155 -4.84 -7.30 25.86
C SER A 155 -4.35 -8.65 26.39
N GLN A 156 -5.19 -9.69 26.34
CA GLN A 156 -4.85 -11.05 26.74
C GLN A 156 -4.13 -11.83 25.62
N HIS A 157 -3.93 -11.22 24.46
CA HIS A 157 -3.32 -11.84 23.29
C HIS A 157 -2.13 -11.02 22.78
N PRO A 158 -1.07 -11.67 22.26
CA PRO A 158 0.03 -10.95 21.63
C PRO A 158 -0.47 -10.07 20.47
N PRO A 159 0.09 -8.88 20.24
CA PRO A 159 -0.30 -8.03 19.13
C PRO A 159 -0.26 -8.76 17.78
N CYS A 160 -1.15 -8.38 16.86
CA CYS A 160 -1.09 -8.87 15.48
C CYS A 160 0.12 -8.26 14.77
N ASN A 161 1.24 -8.99 14.78
CA ASN A 161 2.55 -8.49 14.39
C ASN A 161 2.76 -8.58 12.85
N PRO A 162 3.07 -7.46 12.16
CA PRO A 162 3.36 -7.47 10.71
C PRO A 162 4.68 -8.17 10.33
N GLN A 163 5.57 -8.44 11.29
CA GLN A 163 6.76 -9.29 11.12
C GLN A 163 6.49 -10.77 11.45
N GLY A 164 5.27 -11.11 11.85
CA GLY A 164 4.84 -12.47 12.20
C GLY A 164 4.96 -12.77 13.69
N ALA A 165 4.34 -13.88 14.09
CA ALA A 165 4.30 -14.34 15.48
C ALA A 165 4.69 -15.83 15.58
N ARG A 166 5.29 -16.20 16.72
CA ARG A 166 5.74 -17.57 17.04
C ARG A 166 5.08 -18.04 18.34
N GLY A 167 4.88 -19.35 18.47
CA GLY A 167 4.35 -19.95 19.71
C GLY A 167 2.96 -19.48 20.14
N ILE A 168 2.19 -18.85 19.24
CA ILE A 168 0.81 -18.44 19.52
C ILE A 168 -0.20 -19.44 18.97
N ARG A 169 -1.42 -19.41 19.50
CA ARG A 169 -2.53 -20.17 18.95
C ARG A 169 -2.99 -19.55 17.62
N TRP A 170 -3.05 -20.40 16.60
CA TRP A 170 -3.54 -20.06 15.26
C TRP A 170 -4.90 -20.70 14.99
N TYR A 171 -5.72 -20.01 14.22
CA TYR A 171 -7.05 -20.45 13.81
C TYR A 171 -7.12 -20.52 12.29
N THR A 172 -7.91 -21.44 11.76
CA THR A 172 -8.11 -21.61 10.32
C THR A 172 -9.53 -22.08 10.03
N LEU A 173 -9.90 -22.16 8.76
CA LEU A 173 -11.20 -22.67 8.31
C LEU A 173 -11.23 -24.21 8.35
N PRO A 174 -12.41 -24.85 8.32
CA PRO A 174 -12.52 -26.30 8.39
C PRO A 174 -11.71 -27.04 7.32
N SER A 175 -11.60 -26.45 6.12
CA SER A 175 -10.79 -26.99 5.01
C SER A 175 -9.27 -26.87 5.21
N ASP A 176 -8.80 -26.19 6.26
CA ASP A 176 -7.40 -25.86 6.54
C ASP A 176 -6.60 -25.40 5.30
N PRO A 177 -6.97 -24.26 4.67
CA PRO A 177 -6.24 -23.79 3.51
C PRO A 177 -4.76 -23.53 3.86
N PRO A 178 -3.81 -23.93 2.98
CA PRO A 178 -2.41 -23.59 3.15
C PRO A 178 -2.23 -22.07 3.25
N GLU A 179 -1.27 -21.60 4.07
CA GLU A 179 -0.96 -20.18 4.25
C GLU A 179 -2.13 -19.28 4.70
N PHE A 180 -3.24 -19.90 5.14
CA PHE A 180 -4.37 -19.21 5.75
C PHE A 180 -4.43 -19.53 7.24
N GLU A 181 -4.10 -18.52 8.03
CA GLU A 181 -4.16 -18.59 9.48
C GLU A 181 -4.48 -17.22 10.10
N ILE A 182 -5.35 -17.24 11.10
CA ILE A 182 -5.77 -16.08 11.88
C ILE A 182 -5.17 -16.18 13.27
N CYS A 183 -4.48 -15.13 13.72
CA CYS A 183 -3.94 -15.08 15.08
C CYS A 183 -5.07 -14.90 16.11
N ALA A 184 -4.80 -15.25 17.38
CA ALA A 184 -5.77 -15.07 18.48
C ALA A 184 -6.35 -13.65 18.57
N THR A 185 -5.55 -12.63 18.31
CA THR A 185 -5.98 -11.21 18.36
C THR A 185 -6.95 -10.86 17.24
N CYS A 186 -6.74 -11.35 16.02
CA CYS A 186 -7.72 -11.18 14.94
C CYS A 186 -8.95 -12.08 15.12
N MET A 187 -8.81 -13.24 15.77
CA MET A 187 -9.94 -14.09 16.14
C MET A 187 -10.86 -13.38 17.14
N ALA A 188 -10.29 -12.82 18.23
CA ALA A 188 -11.04 -12.11 19.26
C ALA A 188 -11.56 -10.73 18.79
N GLY A 189 -10.80 -10.01 17.96
CA GLY A 189 -11.17 -8.67 17.50
C GLY A 189 -12.02 -8.69 16.22
N THR A 190 -11.49 -9.24 15.14
CA THR A 190 -12.14 -9.20 13.83
C THR A 190 -13.23 -10.26 13.68
N VAL A 191 -12.92 -11.52 13.98
CA VAL A 191 -13.84 -12.64 13.71
C VAL A 191 -15.01 -12.65 14.70
N ALA A 192 -14.74 -12.52 16.00
CA ALA A 192 -15.77 -12.52 17.04
C ALA A 192 -16.72 -11.32 16.96
N THR A 193 -16.23 -10.15 16.56
CA THR A 193 -17.08 -8.97 16.33
C THR A 193 -18.15 -9.21 15.25
N MET A 194 -17.84 -10.08 14.29
CA MET A 194 -18.75 -10.45 13.20
C MET A 194 -19.54 -11.72 13.50
N ASP A 195 -19.43 -12.29 14.71
CA ASP A 195 -20.09 -13.53 15.14
C ASP A 195 -19.71 -14.78 14.31
N MET A 196 -18.50 -14.78 13.74
CA MET A 196 -18.04 -15.81 12.80
C MET A 196 -17.13 -16.87 13.44
N THR A 197 -16.95 -16.85 14.77
CA THR A 197 -15.97 -17.73 15.46
C THR A 197 -16.27 -19.20 15.29
N HIS A 198 -17.54 -19.57 15.23
CA HIS A 198 -18.03 -20.94 15.08
C HIS A 198 -17.61 -21.60 13.76
N PHE A 199 -17.20 -20.81 12.75
CA PHE A 199 -16.67 -21.32 11.50
C PHE A 199 -15.16 -21.57 11.51
N PHE A 200 -14.46 -21.27 12.59
CA PHE A 200 -13.01 -21.46 12.67
C PHE A 200 -12.65 -22.57 13.64
N LYS A 201 -11.59 -23.31 13.32
CA LYS A 201 -10.97 -24.31 14.17
C LYS A 201 -9.55 -23.90 14.53
N VAL A 202 -8.98 -24.50 15.57
CA VAL A 202 -7.55 -24.35 15.87
C VAL A 202 -6.72 -25.03 14.77
N LYS A 203 -5.70 -24.33 14.26
CA LYS A 203 -4.78 -24.84 13.25
C LYS A 203 -3.70 -25.68 13.93
N GLN A 204 -3.69 -26.99 13.68
CA GLN A 204 -2.78 -27.94 14.30
C GLN A 204 -1.43 -28.05 13.58
N SER A 205 -1.38 -27.65 12.30
CA SER A 205 -0.22 -27.79 11.41
C SER A 205 0.88 -26.74 11.62
N VAL A 206 0.78 -25.86 12.63
CA VAL A 206 1.76 -24.80 12.87
C VAL A 206 2.74 -25.21 13.97
N GLY A 207 3.98 -25.51 13.57
CA GLY A 207 5.09 -25.75 14.49
C GLY A 207 5.47 -24.50 15.30
N PRO A 208 6.05 -24.67 16.51
CA PRO A 208 6.32 -23.56 17.43
C PRO A 208 7.44 -22.61 16.98
N SER A 209 8.33 -23.06 16.08
CA SER A 209 9.55 -22.35 15.71
C SER A 209 9.39 -21.38 14.55
N GLU A 210 8.43 -21.54 13.64
CA GLU A 210 8.33 -20.70 12.43
C GLU A 210 7.44 -19.47 12.67
N PRO A 211 7.90 -18.24 12.33
CA PRO A 211 7.05 -17.06 12.40
C PRO A 211 5.98 -17.16 11.30
N ARG A 212 4.71 -17.03 11.69
CA ARG A 212 3.58 -16.97 10.75
C ARG A 212 2.98 -15.57 10.73
N LEU A 213 2.49 -15.16 9.56
CA LEU A 213 1.76 -13.91 9.39
C LEU A 213 0.26 -14.19 9.45
N CYS A 214 -0.47 -13.40 10.24
CA CYS A 214 -1.92 -13.48 10.24
C CYS A 214 -2.49 -13.01 8.90
N SER A 215 -3.37 -13.80 8.31
CA SER A 215 -3.99 -13.47 7.03
C SER A 215 -4.88 -12.22 7.06
N PHE A 216 -5.26 -11.73 8.25
CA PHE A 216 -5.96 -10.46 8.45
C PHE A 216 -5.04 -9.31 8.91
N ASN A 217 -3.73 -9.53 8.95
CA ASN A 217 -2.76 -8.46 9.20
C ASN A 217 -2.65 -7.56 7.96
N LEU A 218 -3.35 -6.43 7.97
CA LEU A 218 -3.38 -5.50 6.84
C LEU A 218 -1.99 -4.93 6.46
N PRO A 219 -1.10 -4.57 7.40
CA PRO A 219 0.21 -4.02 7.04
C PRO A 219 1.22 -5.05 6.52
N GLY A 220 1.16 -6.28 7.02
CA GLY A 220 2.20 -7.31 6.82
C GLY A 220 1.81 -8.43 5.87
N TYR A 221 0.51 -8.71 5.67
CA TYR A 221 0.06 -9.80 4.80
C TYR A 221 -0.41 -9.26 3.42
N PRO A 222 0.33 -9.51 2.32
CA PRO A 222 0.03 -8.91 1.01
C PRO A 222 -1.39 -9.18 0.48
N ARG A 223 -1.99 -10.31 0.88
CA ARG A 223 -3.35 -10.74 0.48
C ARG A 223 -4.42 -10.41 1.52
N GLY A 224 -4.09 -9.63 2.55
CA GLY A 224 -4.98 -9.42 3.69
C GLY A 224 -6.26 -8.69 3.33
N MET A 225 -6.19 -7.67 2.47
CA MET A 225 -7.38 -6.92 2.05
C MET A 225 -8.36 -7.77 1.22
N PRO A 226 -7.95 -8.51 0.17
CA PRO A 226 -8.85 -9.45 -0.52
C PRO A 226 -9.48 -10.48 0.41
N LEU A 227 -8.72 -11.03 1.36
CA LEU A 227 -9.23 -12.01 2.33
C LEU A 227 -10.25 -11.39 3.29
N LEU A 228 -10.01 -10.17 3.77
CA LEU A 228 -10.97 -9.44 4.62
C LEU A 228 -12.24 -9.08 3.85
N GLN A 229 -12.15 -8.75 2.57
CA GLN A 229 -13.33 -8.52 1.72
C GLN A 229 -14.15 -9.79 1.57
N LYS A 230 -13.51 -10.93 1.29
CA LYS A 230 -14.20 -12.23 1.21
C LYS A 230 -14.71 -12.72 2.57
N PHE A 231 -14.04 -12.38 3.65
CA PHE A 231 -14.53 -12.62 5.00
C PHE A 231 -15.79 -11.79 5.30
N ALA A 232 -15.83 -10.52 4.89
CA ALA A 232 -17.02 -9.68 5.04
C ALA A 232 -18.21 -10.23 4.24
N GLU A 233 -17.97 -10.74 3.03
CA GLU A 233 -18.98 -11.45 2.23
C GLU A 233 -19.48 -12.71 2.95
N ALA A 234 -18.56 -13.57 3.40
CA ALA A 234 -18.89 -14.78 4.17
C ALA A 234 -19.71 -14.47 5.44
N ALA A 235 -19.37 -13.40 6.14
CA ALA A 235 -20.12 -12.94 7.31
C ALA A 235 -21.51 -12.41 6.96
N TYR A 236 -21.66 -11.77 5.81
CA TYR A 236 -22.95 -11.25 5.35
C TYR A 236 -23.92 -12.39 4.97
N ILE A 237 -23.44 -13.42 4.28
CA ILE A 237 -24.26 -14.57 3.88
C ILE A 237 -24.31 -15.69 4.94
N ASN A 238 -23.56 -15.53 6.04
CA ASN A 238 -23.36 -16.52 7.09
C ASN A 238 -22.91 -17.91 6.56
N ASP A 239 -21.92 -17.90 5.65
CA ASP A 239 -21.35 -19.11 5.05
C ASP A 239 -19.85 -18.93 4.82
N TRP A 240 -19.05 -19.80 5.43
CA TRP A 240 -17.58 -19.76 5.35
C TRP A 240 -17.02 -20.35 4.06
N ARG A 241 -17.79 -21.16 3.33
CA ARG A 241 -17.31 -21.93 2.17
C ARG A 241 -16.71 -21.04 1.08
N PRO A 242 -17.31 -19.89 0.71
CA PRO A 242 -16.71 -19.00 -0.29
C PRO A 242 -15.36 -18.40 0.14
N LEU A 243 -15.19 -18.11 1.44
CA LEU A 243 -13.89 -17.65 1.96
C LEU A 243 -12.85 -18.76 1.91
N SER A 244 -13.24 -19.99 2.26
CA SER A 244 -12.35 -21.16 2.20
C SER A 244 -11.89 -21.46 0.79
N GLU A 245 -12.83 -21.53 -0.17
CA GLU A 245 -12.49 -21.75 -1.58
C GLU A 245 -11.55 -20.65 -2.09
N PHE A 246 -11.82 -19.40 -1.72
CA PHE A 246 -10.97 -18.28 -2.08
C PHE A 246 -9.56 -18.36 -1.45
N ALA A 247 -9.46 -18.75 -0.17
CA ALA A 247 -8.19 -18.93 0.51
C ALA A 247 -7.34 -20.07 -0.11
N VAL A 248 -7.95 -21.22 -0.45
CA VAL A 248 -7.29 -22.33 -1.14
C VAL A 248 -6.81 -21.92 -2.54
N ASN A 249 -7.66 -21.20 -3.28
CA ASN A 249 -7.29 -20.70 -4.60
C ASN A 249 -6.11 -19.72 -4.53
N LEU A 250 -6.08 -18.83 -3.53
CA LEU A 250 -4.97 -17.91 -3.35
C LEU A 250 -3.68 -18.59 -2.87
N SER A 251 -3.76 -19.56 -1.97
CA SER A 251 -2.57 -20.26 -1.45
C SER A 251 -1.80 -20.99 -2.55
N THR A 252 -2.49 -21.42 -3.61
CA THR A 252 -1.89 -22.06 -4.79
C THR A 252 -1.54 -21.08 -5.92
N ALA A 253 -1.91 -19.81 -5.77
CA ALA A 253 -1.58 -18.78 -6.74
C ALA A 253 -0.20 -18.19 -6.43
N PRO A 254 0.73 -18.13 -7.39
CA PRO A 254 1.96 -17.38 -7.18
C PRO A 254 1.67 -15.86 -7.12
N PRO A 255 2.46 -15.06 -6.37
CA PRO A 255 2.27 -13.61 -6.30
C PRO A 255 2.26 -12.97 -7.68
N CYS A 256 1.40 -11.97 -7.89
CA CYS A 256 1.25 -11.28 -9.15
C CYS A 256 2.60 -10.73 -9.62
N PRO A 257 3.06 -11.08 -10.84
CA PRO A 257 4.34 -10.60 -11.34
C PRO A 257 4.32 -9.10 -11.65
N LYS A 258 3.13 -8.48 -11.71
CA LYS A 258 2.93 -7.08 -12.11
C LYS A 258 3.57 -6.84 -13.48
N ILE A 259 4.69 -6.12 -13.53
CA ILE A 259 5.51 -5.85 -14.72
C ILE A 259 6.89 -6.53 -14.66
N ASP A 260 7.17 -7.30 -13.61
CA ASP A 260 8.40 -8.07 -13.46
C ASP A 260 8.35 -9.31 -14.36
N LEU A 261 9.16 -9.30 -15.41
CA LEU A 261 9.18 -10.35 -16.42
C LEU A 261 9.88 -11.62 -15.93
N ASP A 262 10.77 -11.53 -14.94
CA ASP A 262 11.45 -12.71 -14.40
C ASP A 262 10.51 -13.50 -13.51
N LEU A 263 9.71 -12.81 -12.70
CA LEU A 263 8.64 -13.45 -11.94
C LEU A 263 7.55 -14.03 -12.86
N ALA A 264 7.42 -13.57 -14.10
CA ALA A 264 6.30 -13.91 -14.99
C ALA A 264 6.47 -15.21 -15.81
N LYS A 265 7.65 -15.84 -15.83
CA LYS A 265 7.96 -17.03 -16.66
C LYS A 265 7.20 -18.27 -16.19
N ASN A 266 6.84 -19.15 -17.13
CA ASN A 266 6.23 -20.45 -16.84
C ASN A 266 5.01 -20.35 -15.90
N ARG A 267 4.02 -19.52 -16.27
CA ARG A 267 2.83 -19.29 -15.46
C ARG A 267 1.54 -19.58 -16.20
N ARG A 268 0.48 -19.80 -15.42
CA ARG A 268 -0.89 -19.84 -15.91
C ARG A 268 -1.45 -18.44 -16.10
N TRP A 269 -2.12 -18.23 -17.24
CA TRP A 269 -2.70 -16.96 -17.63
C TRP A 269 -4.17 -17.10 -18.04
N TRP A 270 -4.93 -16.04 -17.75
CA TRP A 270 -6.32 -15.86 -18.15
C TRP A 270 -6.47 -14.57 -18.96
N GLY A 271 -7.60 -14.43 -19.66
CA GLY A 271 -7.95 -13.20 -20.38
C GLY A 271 -7.89 -13.39 -21.89
N TRP A 272 -7.19 -12.48 -22.58
CA TRP A 272 -7.14 -12.37 -24.04
C TRP A 272 -5.71 -12.11 -24.51
N ASP A 273 -5.43 -12.25 -25.80
CA ASP A 273 -4.08 -12.10 -26.37
C ASP A 273 -3.39 -10.77 -26.00
N ASN A 274 -4.16 -9.70 -25.85
CA ASN A 274 -3.68 -8.37 -25.48
C ASN A 274 -3.97 -7.99 -24.02
N VAL A 275 -4.61 -8.86 -23.24
CA VAL A 275 -4.92 -8.65 -21.81
C VAL A 275 -4.62 -9.92 -21.04
N HIS A 276 -3.50 -9.89 -20.32
CA HIS A 276 -2.99 -11.02 -19.58
C HIS A 276 -3.31 -10.89 -18.09
N ILE A 277 -4.01 -11.88 -17.54
CA ILE A 277 -4.43 -11.90 -16.15
C ILE A 277 -3.71 -13.05 -15.46
N CYS A 278 -2.84 -12.75 -14.50
CA CYS A 278 -2.16 -13.80 -13.73
C CYS A 278 -3.15 -14.49 -12.77
N GLN A 279 -2.80 -15.69 -12.29
CA GLN A 279 -3.64 -16.49 -11.40
C GLN A 279 -4.16 -15.73 -10.18
N GLU A 280 -3.31 -14.94 -9.50
CA GLU A 280 -3.75 -14.15 -8.34
C GLU A 280 -4.78 -13.08 -8.74
N CYS A 281 -4.53 -12.32 -9.80
CA CYS A 281 -5.47 -11.28 -10.25
C CYS A 281 -6.76 -11.89 -10.83
N TYR A 282 -6.69 -13.11 -11.39
CA TYR A 282 -7.88 -13.83 -11.80
C TYR A 282 -8.80 -14.08 -10.60
N PHE A 283 -8.30 -14.67 -9.52
CA PHE A 283 -9.11 -14.91 -8.33
C PHE A 283 -9.58 -13.63 -7.64
N VAL A 284 -8.71 -12.63 -7.51
CA VAL A 284 -9.02 -11.39 -6.78
C VAL A 284 -9.97 -10.47 -7.55
N VAL A 285 -9.96 -10.50 -8.89
CA VAL A 285 -10.64 -9.48 -9.71
C VAL A 285 -11.61 -10.06 -10.72
N ALA A 286 -11.25 -11.14 -11.41
CA ALA A 286 -11.93 -11.55 -12.64
C ALA A 286 -12.86 -12.76 -12.50
N LYS A 287 -12.58 -13.67 -11.56
CA LYS A 287 -13.41 -14.85 -11.31
C LYS A 287 -14.82 -14.43 -10.90
N GLY A 288 -15.82 -15.03 -11.52
CA GLY A 288 -17.25 -14.74 -11.34
C GLY A 288 -17.75 -13.49 -12.05
N THR A 289 -16.92 -12.80 -12.85
CA THR A 289 -17.37 -11.58 -13.55
C THR A 289 -18.05 -11.90 -14.88
N LYS A 290 -18.88 -10.98 -15.37
CA LYS A 290 -19.63 -11.16 -16.64
C LYS A 290 -18.74 -11.41 -17.86
N LEU A 291 -17.50 -10.92 -17.84
CA LEU A 291 -16.57 -11.07 -18.96
C LEU A 291 -15.73 -12.35 -18.90
N GLU A 292 -15.66 -13.03 -17.76
CA GLU A 292 -14.88 -14.27 -17.58
C GLU A 292 -15.20 -15.33 -18.64
N LYS A 293 -16.48 -15.51 -18.96
CA LYS A 293 -16.93 -16.48 -19.97
C LYS A 293 -16.37 -16.24 -21.37
N HIS A 294 -15.93 -15.01 -21.67
CA HIS A 294 -15.39 -14.60 -22.97
C HIS A 294 -13.86 -14.64 -23.01
N PHE A 295 -13.19 -15.11 -21.96
CA PHE A 295 -11.73 -15.27 -21.98
C PHE A 295 -11.32 -16.26 -23.07
N ALA A 296 -10.35 -15.86 -23.88
CA ALA A 296 -9.67 -16.74 -24.81
C ALA A 296 -8.76 -17.71 -24.04
N MET A 297 -7.98 -17.18 -23.09
CA MET A 297 -7.12 -17.99 -22.22
C MET A 297 -7.83 -18.32 -20.90
N LYS A 298 -7.83 -19.61 -20.53
CA LYS A 298 -8.50 -20.11 -19.30
C LYS A 298 -7.56 -20.90 -18.41
N GLY A 299 -6.51 -20.23 -17.93
CA GLY A 299 -5.48 -20.86 -17.10
C GLY A 299 -4.41 -21.59 -17.91
N GLU A 300 -4.18 -21.13 -19.14
CA GLU A 300 -3.19 -21.70 -20.04
C GLU A 300 -1.78 -21.48 -19.50
N GLN A 301 -0.99 -22.55 -19.51
CA GLN A 301 0.42 -22.49 -19.13
C GLN A 301 1.23 -21.86 -20.27
N VAL A 302 1.89 -20.75 -19.98
CA VAL A 302 2.70 -20.00 -20.95
C VAL A 302 4.14 -19.95 -20.45
N ALA A 303 5.08 -20.33 -21.32
CA ALA A 303 6.50 -20.30 -21.01
C ALA A 303 7.06 -18.87 -21.00
N GLU A 304 6.66 -18.07 -21.98
CA GLU A 304 7.09 -16.69 -22.16
C GLU A 304 6.60 -15.77 -21.04
N SER A 305 7.45 -14.80 -20.69
CA SER A 305 7.11 -13.75 -19.73
C SER A 305 6.00 -12.84 -20.24
N ARG A 306 4.98 -12.60 -19.41
CA ARG A 306 3.90 -11.64 -19.68
C ARG A 306 3.71 -10.71 -18.49
N ILE A 307 3.42 -9.44 -18.74
CA ILE A 307 2.97 -8.53 -17.66
C ILE A 307 1.51 -8.84 -17.33
N CYS A 308 1.11 -8.71 -16.06
CA CYS A 308 -0.29 -8.74 -15.69
C CYS A 308 -0.96 -7.40 -16.03
N ASP A 309 -2.09 -7.40 -16.70
CA ASP A 309 -2.82 -6.17 -17.02
C ASP A 309 -3.70 -5.73 -15.83
N LEU A 310 -4.16 -6.68 -14.99
CA LEU A 310 -5.00 -6.39 -13.83
C LEU A 310 -4.23 -6.17 -12.52
N TYR A 311 -2.91 -5.95 -12.54
CA TYR A 311 -2.25 -5.40 -11.33
C TYR A 311 -2.57 -3.90 -11.17
N SER A 312 -2.79 -3.18 -12.28
CA SER A 312 -2.98 -1.73 -12.29
C SER A 312 -4.38 -1.34 -11.76
N PRO A 313 -4.49 -0.41 -10.80
CA PRO A 313 -5.78 0.08 -10.30
C PRO A 313 -6.69 0.62 -11.41
N ARG A 314 -6.14 1.35 -12.38
CA ARG A 314 -6.90 1.89 -13.52
C ARG A 314 -7.41 0.79 -14.43
N MET A 315 -6.58 -0.19 -14.76
CA MET A 315 -7.02 -1.35 -15.56
C MET A 315 -8.12 -2.14 -14.85
N ARG A 316 -8.03 -2.32 -13.51
CA ARG A 316 -9.13 -2.91 -12.73
C ARG A 316 -10.42 -2.09 -12.83
N GLN A 317 -10.33 -0.76 -12.82
CA GLN A 317 -11.51 0.10 -12.95
C GLN A 317 -12.13 0.00 -14.35
N LEU A 318 -11.32 0.03 -15.40
CA LEU A 318 -11.78 -0.13 -16.78
C LEU A 318 -12.39 -1.51 -17.00
N TYR A 319 -11.76 -2.57 -16.49
CA TYR A 319 -12.30 -3.93 -16.53
C TYR A 319 -13.64 -4.04 -15.79
N LYS A 320 -13.75 -3.46 -14.60
CA LYS A 320 -15.02 -3.40 -13.85
C LYS A 320 -16.10 -2.64 -14.61
N ASN A 321 -15.76 -1.53 -15.26
CA ASN A 321 -16.69 -0.76 -16.08
C ASN A 321 -17.15 -1.58 -17.29
N ALA A 322 -16.22 -2.24 -17.99
CA ALA A 322 -16.52 -3.14 -19.10
C ALA A 322 -17.40 -4.33 -18.66
N CYS A 323 -17.20 -4.86 -17.46
CA CYS A 323 -18.10 -5.89 -16.91
C CYS A 323 -19.52 -5.35 -16.67
N LYS A 324 -19.68 -4.08 -16.31
CA LYS A 324 -20.99 -3.45 -16.08
C LYS A 324 -21.70 -3.12 -17.40
N THR A 325 -20.99 -2.52 -18.36
CA THR A 325 -21.54 -2.07 -19.65
C THR A 325 -21.51 -3.15 -20.72
N GLN A 326 -20.80 -4.25 -20.49
CA GLN A 326 -20.49 -5.30 -21.46
C GLN A 326 -19.71 -4.80 -22.69
N ASP A 327 -19.03 -3.66 -22.58
CA ASP A 327 -18.19 -3.09 -23.61
C ASP A 327 -16.77 -3.69 -23.55
N LEU A 328 -16.64 -4.93 -24.06
CA LEU A 328 -15.36 -5.61 -24.14
C LEU A 328 -14.41 -4.92 -25.14
N THR A 329 -14.94 -4.44 -26.26
CA THR A 329 -14.16 -3.85 -27.35
C THR A 329 -13.37 -2.64 -26.90
N SER A 330 -14.00 -1.69 -26.19
CA SER A 330 -13.30 -0.50 -25.69
C SER A 330 -12.22 -0.86 -24.67
N PHE A 331 -12.47 -1.86 -23.82
CA PHE A 331 -11.48 -2.33 -22.85
C PHE A 331 -10.25 -2.95 -23.53
N LEU A 332 -10.46 -3.83 -24.51
CA LEU A 332 -9.37 -4.44 -25.27
C LEU A 332 -8.59 -3.40 -26.09
N SER A 333 -9.28 -2.42 -26.67
CA SER A 333 -8.65 -1.31 -27.41
C SER A 333 -7.72 -0.51 -26.50
N PHE A 334 -8.18 -0.11 -25.31
CA PHE A 334 -7.34 0.59 -24.34
C PHE A 334 -6.16 -0.27 -23.86
N ALA A 335 -6.37 -1.56 -23.62
CA ALA A 335 -5.29 -2.47 -23.22
C ALA A 335 -4.19 -2.59 -24.29
N ARG A 336 -4.57 -2.62 -25.57
CA ARG A 336 -3.61 -2.59 -26.69
C ARG A 336 -2.81 -1.28 -26.67
N GLN A 337 -3.47 -0.13 -26.55
CA GLN A 337 -2.78 1.16 -26.42
C GLN A 337 -1.80 1.18 -25.24
N ARG A 338 -2.24 0.69 -24.07
CA ARG A 338 -1.38 0.58 -22.88
C ARG A 338 -0.15 -0.30 -23.14
N ARG A 339 -0.32 -1.43 -23.85
CA ARG A 339 0.78 -2.33 -24.21
C ARG A 339 1.80 -1.64 -25.13
N GLU A 340 1.34 -0.86 -26.10
CA GLU A 340 2.23 -0.09 -26.98
C GLU A 340 3.04 0.94 -26.19
N VAL A 341 2.41 1.65 -25.25
CA VAL A 341 3.11 2.60 -24.37
C VAL A 341 4.13 1.87 -23.50
N TYR A 342 3.77 0.72 -22.91
CA TYR A 342 4.70 -0.10 -22.13
C TYR A 342 5.96 -0.44 -22.95
N LEU A 343 5.78 -0.99 -24.15
CA LEU A 343 6.90 -1.43 -25.01
C LEU A 343 7.86 -0.29 -25.37
N ARG A 344 7.37 0.95 -25.45
CA ARG A 344 8.17 2.15 -25.75
C ARG A 344 8.78 2.82 -24.52
N THR A 345 8.34 2.47 -23.30
CA THR A 345 8.69 3.21 -22.08
C THR A 345 9.43 2.34 -21.07
N VAL A 346 8.77 1.36 -20.46
CA VAL A 346 9.28 0.62 -19.29
C VAL A 346 10.59 -0.12 -19.57
N PRO A 347 10.75 -0.87 -20.69
CA PRO A 347 12.03 -1.51 -21.00
C PRO A 347 13.17 -0.50 -21.18
N GLU A 348 12.91 0.64 -21.82
CA GLU A 348 13.92 1.67 -22.05
C GLU A 348 14.30 2.39 -20.75
N MET A 349 13.32 2.70 -19.89
CA MET A 349 13.60 3.21 -18.54
C MET A 349 14.47 2.25 -17.74
N ASN A 350 14.15 0.95 -17.75
CA ASN A 350 14.94 -0.06 -17.06
C ASN A 350 16.37 -0.16 -17.61
N ARG A 351 16.53 -0.07 -18.95
CA ARG A 351 17.83 -0.04 -19.62
C ARG A 351 18.66 1.16 -19.18
N MET A 352 18.06 2.35 -19.17
CA MET A 352 18.72 3.58 -18.75
C MET A 352 19.14 3.53 -17.28
N LEU A 353 18.26 3.04 -16.39
CA LEU A 353 18.56 2.88 -14.97
C LEU A 353 19.68 1.84 -14.73
N ALA A 354 19.68 0.73 -15.47
CA ALA A 354 20.75 -0.26 -15.41
C ALA A 354 22.09 0.34 -15.87
N ALA A 355 22.11 1.06 -16.99
CA ALA A 355 23.30 1.74 -17.50
C ALA A 355 23.82 2.78 -16.50
N ALA A 356 22.94 3.59 -15.90
CA ALA A 356 23.30 4.55 -14.86
C ALA A 356 23.89 3.87 -13.62
N LYS A 357 23.32 2.73 -13.18
CA LYS A 357 23.85 1.95 -12.07
C LYS A 357 25.25 1.39 -12.37
N HIS A 358 25.49 0.89 -13.58
CA HIS A 358 26.81 0.43 -14.00
C HIS A 358 27.83 1.58 -14.04
N ALA A 359 27.46 2.72 -14.61
CA ALA A 359 28.31 3.90 -14.65
C ALA A 359 28.65 4.43 -13.24
N LEU A 360 27.69 4.43 -12.31
CA LEU A 360 27.95 4.78 -10.92
C LEU A 360 28.90 3.80 -10.22
N GLY A 361 28.78 2.48 -10.49
CA GLY A 361 29.74 1.49 -9.99
C GLY A 361 31.14 1.70 -10.57
N GLN A 362 31.26 2.09 -11.84
CA GLN A 362 32.53 2.45 -12.45
C GLN A 362 33.12 3.72 -11.81
N ALA A 363 32.30 4.75 -11.59
CA ALA A 363 32.72 5.98 -10.92
C ALA A 363 33.25 5.69 -9.49
N GLN A 364 32.56 4.82 -8.72
CA GLN A 364 33.05 4.39 -7.40
C GLN A 364 34.43 3.71 -7.48
N THR A 365 34.63 2.85 -8.48
CA THR A 365 35.92 2.17 -8.70
C THR A 365 37.02 3.17 -9.04
N LEU A 366 36.73 4.16 -9.89
CA LEU A 366 37.67 5.25 -10.23
C LEU A 366 37.99 6.13 -9.02
N GLY A 367 37.01 6.40 -8.15
CA GLY A 367 37.25 7.13 -6.89
C GLY A 367 38.19 6.38 -5.95
N LEU A 368 38.04 5.05 -5.82
CA LEU A 368 38.98 4.23 -5.05
C LEU A 368 40.40 4.24 -5.66
N ALA A 369 40.49 4.18 -7.00
CA ALA A 369 41.77 4.31 -7.69
C ALA A 369 42.42 5.67 -7.44
N ALA A 370 41.65 6.76 -7.49
CA ALA A 370 42.14 8.12 -7.22
C ALA A 370 42.74 8.24 -5.81
N VAL A 371 42.05 7.71 -4.79
CA VAL A 371 42.55 7.68 -3.40
C VAL A 371 43.84 6.85 -3.29
N THR A 372 43.87 5.68 -3.93
CA THR A 372 45.02 4.77 -3.87
C THR A 372 46.26 5.40 -4.51
N PHE A 373 46.12 5.97 -5.71
CA PHE A 373 47.21 6.63 -6.40
C PHE A 373 47.66 7.91 -5.69
N SER A 374 46.73 8.66 -5.08
CA SER A 374 47.06 9.83 -4.28
C SER A 374 47.90 9.46 -3.06
N ALA A 375 47.52 8.40 -2.34
CA ALA A 375 48.29 7.89 -1.20
C ALA A 375 49.71 7.46 -1.61
N ALA A 376 49.84 6.67 -2.68
CA ALA A 376 51.14 6.25 -3.21
C ALA A 376 51.98 7.47 -3.65
N GLY A 377 51.37 8.42 -4.36
CA GLY A 377 52.03 9.62 -4.85
C GLY A 377 52.55 10.51 -3.74
N ASN A 378 51.79 10.69 -2.65
CA ASN A 378 52.22 11.46 -1.49
C ASN A 378 53.38 10.77 -0.74
N LEU A 379 53.34 9.43 -0.61
CA LEU A 379 54.44 8.67 -0.03
C LEU A 379 55.72 8.83 -0.86
N ASN A 380 55.61 8.77 -2.19
CA ASN A 380 56.75 8.97 -3.08
C ASN A 380 57.29 10.40 -3.03
N ALA A 381 56.43 11.42 -3.01
CA ALA A 381 56.82 12.81 -2.85
C ALA A 381 57.55 13.10 -1.53
N THR A 382 57.28 12.31 -0.49
CA THR A 382 57.96 12.45 0.81
C THR A 382 59.35 11.78 0.80
N ASN A 383 59.52 10.70 0.04
CA ASN A 383 60.74 9.88 0.05
C ASN A 383 61.74 10.24 -1.05
N PHE A 384 61.31 10.92 -2.11
CA PHE A 384 62.14 11.24 -3.28
C PHE A 384 62.03 12.71 -3.66
N TYR A 385 63.16 13.28 -4.10
CA TYR A 385 63.21 14.65 -4.63
C TYR A 385 62.91 14.65 -6.13
N TYR A 386 62.04 15.56 -6.57
CA TYR A 386 61.65 15.74 -7.97
C TYR A 386 62.03 17.16 -8.43
N ASP A 387 62.77 17.27 -9.54
CA ASP A 387 63.25 18.54 -10.12
C ASP A 387 62.32 19.11 -11.20
N HIS A 388 61.33 18.33 -11.63
CA HIS A 388 60.32 18.70 -12.60
C HIS A 388 58.92 18.24 -12.16
N THR A 389 57.89 18.79 -12.79
CA THR A 389 56.50 18.38 -12.59
C THR A 389 55.95 17.68 -13.83
N VAL A 390 54.96 16.81 -13.62
CA VAL A 390 54.26 16.09 -14.68
C VAL A 390 52.83 16.62 -14.85
N GLY A 391 52.22 16.36 -16.01
CA GLY A 391 50.92 16.92 -16.34
C GLY A 391 50.42 16.55 -17.74
N ASN A 392 49.13 16.82 -17.98
CA ASN A 392 48.54 16.73 -19.31
C ASN A 392 47.39 17.74 -19.48
N SER A 393 46.88 17.86 -20.70
CA SER A 393 45.79 18.79 -21.04
C SER A 393 44.44 18.45 -20.41
N THR A 394 44.25 17.24 -19.87
CA THR A 394 42.98 16.77 -19.32
C THR A 394 42.80 17.20 -17.86
N VAL A 395 43.87 17.12 -17.05
CA VAL A 395 43.81 17.42 -15.60
C VAL A 395 44.79 18.53 -15.17
N GLY A 396 45.45 19.17 -16.14
CA GLY A 396 46.41 20.24 -15.89
C GLY A 396 47.84 19.74 -15.68
N HIS A 397 48.73 20.70 -15.45
CA HIS A 397 50.15 20.48 -15.20
C HIS A 397 50.53 20.90 -13.78
N GLY A 398 51.64 20.37 -13.25
CA GLY A 398 52.17 20.73 -11.93
C GLY A 398 52.14 19.62 -10.87
N TYR A 399 51.87 18.37 -11.24
CA TYR A 399 51.88 17.24 -10.31
C TYR A 399 53.33 16.80 -10.01
N GLN A 400 53.65 16.52 -8.75
CA GLN A 400 55.03 16.21 -8.33
C GLN A 400 55.56 14.87 -8.88
N ASN A 401 54.67 13.90 -9.15
CA ASN A 401 55.03 12.61 -9.72
C ASN A 401 53.86 11.99 -10.50
N GLU A 402 54.15 10.92 -11.25
CA GLU A 402 53.18 10.23 -12.11
C GLU A 402 51.99 9.65 -11.36
N GLN A 403 52.15 9.24 -10.10
CA GLN A 403 51.06 8.67 -9.31
C GLN A 403 50.04 9.75 -8.92
N LEU A 404 50.49 10.96 -8.57
CA LEU A 404 49.59 12.09 -8.35
C LEU A 404 48.87 12.50 -9.65
N LEU A 405 49.53 12.40 -10.80
CA LEU A 405 48.89 12.61 -12.10
C LEU A 405 47.82 11.54 -12.38
N GLN A 406 48.12 10.26 -12.12
CA GLN A 406 47.14 9.16 -12.24
C GLN A 406 45.94 9.33 -11.30
N ALA A 407 46.18 9.82 -10.08
CA ALA A 407 45.12 10.12 -9.13
C ALA A 407 44.17 11.20 -9.67
N ALA A 408 44.72 12.29 -10.21
CA ALA A 408 43.93 13.36 -10.81
C ALA A 408 43.16 12.90 -12.05
N MET A 409 43.78 12.07 -12.91
CA MET A 409 43.11 11.47 -14.07
C MET A 409 41.94 10.56 -13.66
N ALA A 410 42.13 9.75 -12.62
CA ALA A 410 41.08 8.89 -12.08
C ALA A 410 39.93 9.71 -11.48
N ASP A 411 40.23 10.77 -10.74
CA ASP A 411 39.22 11.67 -10.15
C ASP A 411 38.41 12.41 -11.24
N HIS A 412 39.09 12.96 -12.24
CA HIS A 412 38.43 13.59 -13.38
C HIS A 412 37.52 12.61 -14.14
N SER A 413 38.00 11.38 -14.37
CA SER A 413 37.21 10.33 -15.03
C SER A 413 36.00 9.92 -14.18
N MET A 414 36.17 9.80 -12.85
CA MET A 414 35.06 9.55 -11.92
C MET A 414 33.98 10.62 -12.06
N GLN A 415 34.37 11.90 -12.01
CA GLN A 415 33.42 13.02 -12.10
C GLN A 415 32.67 13.02 -13.43
N GLN A 416 33.35 12.77 -14.55
CA GLN A 416 32.72 12.70 -15.86
C GLN A 416 31.71 11.55 -15.98
N VAL A 417 32.10 10.33 -15.58
CA VAL A 417 31.22 9.16 -15.63
C VAL A 417 30.02 9.33 -14.68
N GLY A 418 30.26 9.85 -13.48
CA GLY A 418 29.21 10.17 -12.51
C GLY A 418 28.22 11.19 -13.05
N ALA A 419 28.71 12.30 -13.61
CA ALA A 419 27.87 13.37 -14.17
C ALA A 419 27.06 12.90 -15.38
N ALA A 420 27.61 12.03 -16.24
CA ALA A 420 26.85 11.46 -17.35
C ALA A 420 25.71 10.54 -16.88
N ALA A 421 25.91 9.81 -15.79
CA ALA A 421 24.94 8.87 -15.23
C ALA A 421 23.79 9.56 -14.48
N THR A 422 24.07 10.66 -13.78
CA THR A 422 23.09 11.36 -12.92
C THR A 422 22.73 12.76 -13.42
N GLY A 423 23.24 13.16 -14.58
CA GLY A 423 23.08 14.50 -15.12
C GLY A 423 21.62 14.86 -15.44
N PRO A 424 21.28 16.16 -15.49
CA PRO A 424 19.92 16.65 -15.73
C PRO A 424 19.27 16.07 -16.99
N ALA A 425 20.05 15.85 -18.06
CA ALA A 425 19.55 15.30 -19.32
C ALA A 425 19.12 13.82 -19.19
N ALA A 426 19.89 13.01 -18.46
CA ALA A 426 19.57 11.60 -18.21
C ALA A 426 18.29 11.49 -17.37
N VAL A 427 18.20 12.28 -16.31
CA VAL A 427 17.01 12.35 -15.44
C VAL A 427 15.78 12.85 -16.22
N ALA A 428 15.93 13.90 -17.03
CA ALA A 428 14.82 14.45 -17.82
C ALA A 428 14.27 13.42 -18.80
N ARG A 429 15.13 12.64 -19.46
CA ARG A 429 14.70 11.61 -20.42
C ARG A 429 13.92 10.47 -19.73
N VAL A 430 14.37 9.99 -18.56
CA VAL A 430 13.59 9.02 -17.77
C VAL A 430 12.25 9.63 -17.36
N GLY A 431 12.23 10.90 -16.92
CA GLY A 431 11.02 11.60 -16.53
C GLY A 431 9.98 11.75 -17.65
N VAL A 432 10.41 11.91 -18.91
CA VAL A 432 9.50 11.91 -20.08
C VAL A 432 8.85 10.54 -20.27
N LEU A 433 9.64 9.47 -20.25
CA LEU A 433 9.13 8.10 -20.39
C LEU A 433 8.19 7.72 -19.24
N GLU A 434 8.51 8.15 -18.02
CA GLU A 434 7.68 7.91 -16.85
C GLU A 434 6.34 8.64 -16.95
N LYS A 435 6.33 9.89 -17.43
CA LYS A 435 5.10 10.65 -17.69
C LYS A 435 4.22 9.95 -18.73
N MET A 436 4.82 9.43 -19.81
CA MET A 436 4.08 8.67 -20.82
C MET A 436 3.44 7.41 -20.23
N TRP A 437 4.17 6.66 -19.40
CA TRP A 437 3.62 5.49 -18.72
C TRP A 437 2.49 5.84 -17.75
N LYS A 438 2.67 6.90 -16.95
CA LYS A 438 1.65 7.42 -16.02
C LYS A 438 0.36 7.87 -16.70
N GLN A 439 0.36 8.18 -18.00
CA GLN A 439 -0.86 8.52 -18.74
C GLN A 439 -1.78 7.32 -18.99
N VAL A 440 -1.27 6.08 -18.88
CA VAL A 440 -2.04 4.84 -19.10
C VAL A 440 -2.20 3.98 -17.84
N GLU A 441 -1.53 4.33 -16.75
CA GLU A 441 -1.77 3.83 -15.39
C GLU A 441 -2.76 4.73 -14.62
#